data_AF-A0A545SKR4-F1
#
_entry.id   AF-A0A545SKR4-F1
#
_cell.length_a   1.000
_cell.length_b   1.000
_cell.length_c   1.000
_cell.angle_alpha   90.00
_cell.angle_beta   90.00
_cell.angle_gamma   90.00
#
_symmetry.space_group_name_H-M   'P 1'
#
loop_
_entity.id
_entity.type
_entity.pdbx_description
1 polymer ?
#
loop_
_entity_poly.entity_id
_entity_poly.type
_entity_poly.pdbx_seq_one_letter_code
_entity_poly.pdbx_strand_id
1 'polypeptide(L)'
;MVDWIQNTMDSWEKFGFLTDAVGDRFWGTNIKDPKLRYTHSVFSPIDRGSFPPVVIHGDKIDDHPYAHILDSMNGVNLFHGDFVLYGLHLSSEPVTKIFMPFSLVDHNIDYRSLCIRHEALLVGGYNIENKEFHILQRKCGSVVKVEKSTLKAEIINPTLEQFLEERLLRVASSEKWVRIYKELSAAG
;
A
#
# COMPACT_ATOMS: atom_id res chain seq x y z
N MET A 1 -1.41 8.95 9.01
CA MET A 1 -0.33 8.10 8.48
C MET A 1 0.10 7.17 9.58
N VAL A 2 0.36 5.89 9.28
CA VAL A 2 0.80 4.93 10.30
C VAL A 2 2.28 5.17 10.63
N ASP A 3 2.63 5.12 11.92
CA ASP A 3 3.96 5.50 12.45
C ASP A 3 5.12 4.79 11.75
N TRP A 4 4.97 3.51 11.40
CA TRP A 4 6.03 2.74 10.73
C TRP A 4 6.35 3.26 9.31
N ILE A 5 5.36 3.83 8.60
CA ILE A 5 5.63 4.50 7.32
C ILE A 5 6.43 5.77 7.57
N GLN A 6 5.94 6.61 8.49
CA GLN A 6 6.58 7.89 8.79
C GLN A 6 8.05 7.66 9.18
N ASN A 7 8.31 6.83 10.20
CA ASN A 7 9.65 6.53 10.69
C ASN A 7 10.59 5.98 9.60
N THR A 8 10.08 5.12 8.70
CA THR A 8 10.89 4.55 7.61
C THR A 8 11.18 5.57 6.51
N MET A 9 10.26 6.51 6.29
CA MET A 9 10.26 7.40 5.13
C MET A 9 10.74 8.83 5.45
N ASP A 10 10.94 9.19 6.72
CA ASP A 10 11.37 10.54 7.16
C ASP A 10 12.55 11.10 6.35
N SER A 11 13.56 10.25 6.07
CA SER A 11 14.74 10.67 5.32
C SER A 11 14.47 11.04 3.85
N TRP A 12 13.35 10.58 3.29
CA TRP A 12 12.95 10.85 1.91
C TRP A 12 12.14 12.14 1.76
N GLU A 13 11.55 12.67 2.83
CA GLU A 13 10.69 13.87 2.77
C GLU A 13 11.43 15.11 2.23
N LYS A 14 12.75 15.16 2.39
CA LYS A 14 13.59 16.23 1.84
C LYS A 14 13.62 16.28 0.31
N PHE A 15 13.17 15.24 -0.38
CA PHE A 15 13.15 15.18 -1.84
C PHE A 15 11.77 15.50 -2.38
N GLY A 16 11.47 16.79 -2.60
CA GLY A 16 10.28 17.24 -3.31
C GLY A 16 8.98 16.76 -2.66
N PHE A 17 8.45 17.54 -1.74
CA PHE A 17 7.26 17.20 -0.97
C PHE A 17 6.04 18.02 -1.43
N LEU A 18 4.89 17.35 -1.55
CA LEU A 18 3.61 17.95 -1.88
C LEU A 18 2.51 17.32 -1.01
N THR A 19 1.63 18.16 -0.48
CA THR A 19 0.34 17.74 0.09
C THR A 19 -0.77 18.41 -0.72
N ASP A 20 -1.76 17.65 -1.15
CA ASP A 20 -2.90 18.20 -1.91
C ASP A 20 -4.04 18.68 -1.00
N ALA A 21 -5.15 19.12 -1.61
CA ALA A 21 -6.30 19.68 -0.89
C ALA A 21 -7.08 18.65 -0.04
N VAL A 22 -6.98 17.35 -0.37
CA VAL A 22 -7.62 16.26 0.39
C VAL A 22 -6.65 15.62 1.40
N GLY A 23 -5.41 16.14 1.47
CA GLY A 23 -4.38 15.74 2.42
C GLY A 23 -3.51 14.58 1.95
N ASP A 24 -3.65 14.14 0.69
CA ASP A 24 -2.78 13.13 0.12
C ASP A 24 -1.36 13.67 0.06
N ARG A 25 -0.39 12.80 0.40
CA ARG A 25 1.02 13.18 0.52
C ARG A 25 1.84 12.50 -0.56
N PHE A 26 2.68 13.29 -1.22
CA PHE A 26 3.51 12.85 -2.32
C PHE A 26 4.95 13.35 -2.14
N TRP A 27 5.92 12.46 -2.24
CA TRP A 27 7.33 12.84 -2.12
C TRP A 27 8.30 11.90 -2.85
N GLY A 28 9.59 12.19 -2.77
CA GLY A 28 10.65 11.44 -3.42
C GLY A 28 10.91 11.88 -4.86
N THR A 29 10.81 13.17 -5.15
CA THR A 29 11.04 13.75 -6.50
C THR A 29 12.13 14.81 -6.48
N ASN A 30 12.84 14.97 -7.60
CA ASN A 30 13.70 16.14 -7.82
C ASN A 30 12.85 17.26 -8.44
N ILE A 31 12.60 18.36 -7.72
CA ILE A 31 11.68 19.45 -8.13
C ILE A 31 11.95 20.02 -9.56
N LYS A 32 13.10 19.73 -10.17
CA LYS A 32 13.52 20.23 -11.49
C LYS A 32 13.10 19.38 -12.71
N ASP A 33 12.49 18.20 -12.58
CA ASP A 33 12.10 17.38 -13.76
C ASP A 33 10.56 17.31 -13.97
N PRO A 34 10.03 17.93 -15.04
CA PRO A 34 8.59 17.96 -15.33
C PRO A 34 7.98 16.60 -15.72
N LYS A 35 8.75 15.51 -15.81
CA LYS A 35 8.25 14.14 -16.03
C LYS A 35 8.02 13.34 -14.75
N LEU A 36 8.26 13.92 -13.57
CA LEU A 36 8.33 13.17 -12.32
C LEU A 36 6.97 12.64 -11.85
N ARG A 37 6.89 11.30 -11.81
CA ARG A 37 5.96 10.56 -10.95
C ARG A 37 6.60 10.54 -9.55
N TYR A 38 5.81 10.83 -8.51
CA TYR A 38 6.30 10.75 -7.15
C TYR A 38 6.72 9.32 -6.79
N THR A 39 7.87 9.17 -6.13
CA THR A 39 8.35 7.86 -5.67
C THR A 39 7.44 7.30 -4.60
N HIS A 40 6.82 8.18 -3.82
CA HIS A 40 5.97 7.87 -2.70
C HIS A 40 4.65 8.61 -2.78
N SER A 41 3.57 7.91 -2.47
CA SER A 41 2.21 8.43 -2.39
C SER A 41 1.51 7.76 -1.22
N VAL A 42 1.04 8.55 -0.25
CA VAL A 42 0.18 8.10 0.86
C VAL A 42 -1.14 8.83 0.73
N PHE A 43 -2.23 8.08 0.68
CA PHE A 43 -3.56 8.65 0.54
C PHE A 43 -4.19 8.89 1.91
N SER A 44 -4.83 10.05 2.08
CA SER A 44 -5.55 10.41 3.28
C SER A 44 -6.62 9.39 3.61
N PRO A 45 -6.87 9.09 4.90
CA PRO A 45 -8.01 8.27 5.29
C PRO A 45 -9.31 8.92 4.78
N ILE A 46 -10.28 8.08 4.43
CA ILE A 46 -11.60 8.54 4.01
C ILE A 46 -12.58 8.42 5.17
N ASP A 47 -13.50 9.36 5.29
CA ASP A 47 -14.65 9.21 6.18
C ASP A 47 -15.59 8.14 5.62
N ARG A 48 -15.47 6.91 6.12
CA ARG A 48 -16.29 5.78 5.72
C ARG A 48 -17.76 5.91 6.15
N GLY A 49 -18.06 6.72 7.18
CA GLY A 49 -19.43 6.87 7.69
C GLY A 49 -20.38 7.51 6.68
N SER A 50 -19.83 8.24 5.72
CA SER A 50 -20.56 8.86 4.61
C SER A 50 -20.92 7.88 3.48
N PHE A 51 -20.52 6.61 3.57
CA PHE A 51 -20.71 5.59 2.52
C PHE A 51 -21.45 4.35 3.03
N PRO A 52 -22.16 3.62 2.13
CA PRO A 52 -22.68 2.29 2.47
C PRO A 52 -21.55 1.33 2.87
N PRO A 53 -21.83 0.34 3.74
CA PRO A 53 -20.83 -0.65 4.15
C PRO A 53 -20.22 -1.37 2.95
N VAL A 54 -18.89 -1.35 2.84
CA VAL A 54 -18.16 -2.07 1.80
C VAL A 54 -18.03 -3.54 2.20
N VAL A 55 -18.47 -4.42 1.30
CA VAL A 55 -18.42 -5.88 1.49
C VAL A 55 -17.54 -6.51 0.43
N ILE A 56 -16.52 -7.24 0.86
CA ILE A 56 -15.59 -7.95 -0.01
C ILE A 56 -15.63 -9.44 0.37
N HIS A 57 -15.90 -10.31 -0.59
CA HIS A 57 -16.04 -11.76 -0.37
C HIS A 57 -17.07 -12.18 0.70
N GLY A 58 -18.09 -11.35 0.93
CA GLY A 58 -19.11 -11.59 1.97
C GLY A 58 -18.75 -11.00 3.34
N ASP A 59 -17.57 -10.39 3.45
CA ASP A 59 -17.07 -9.80 4.68
C ASP A 59 -17.17 -8.29 4.64
N LYS A 60 -17.80 -7.70 5.66
CA LYS A 60 -17.79 -6.24 5.85
C LYS A 60 -16.37 -5.81 6.20
N ILE A 61 -15.86 -4.81 5.50
CA ILE A 61 -14.50 -4.32 5.72
C ILE A 61 -14.32 -3.75 7.13
N ASP A 62 -15.37 -3.14 7.70
CA ASP A 62 -15.35 -2.53 9.02
C ASP A 62 -15.14 -3.57 10.15
N ASP A 63 -15.51 -4.82 9.90
CA ASP A 63 -15.32 -5.94 10.84
C ASP A 63 -13.96 -6.64 10.63
N HIS A 64 -13.20 -6.26 9.60
CA HIS A 64 -11.92 -6.88 9.27
C HIS A 64 -10.76 -6.22 10.03
N PRO A 65 -9.74 -6.98 10.47
CA PRO A 65 -8.53 -6.41 11.07
C PRO A 65 -7.80 -5.39 10.22
N TYR A 66 -8.09 -5.24 8.93
CA TYR A 66 -7.46 -4.25 8.06
C TYR A 66 -8.09 -2.85 8.19
N ALA A 67 -9.28 -2.75 8.80
CA ALA A 67 -10.01 -1.50 8.97
C ALA A 67 -9.17 -0.42 9.68
N HIS A 68 -8.38 -0.78 10.70
CA HIS A 68 -7.57 0.19 11.44
C HIS A 68 -6.49 0.86 10.56
N ILE A 69 -5.97 0.15 9.55
CA ILE A 69 -5.06 0.73 8.56
C ILE A 69 -5.81 1.76 7.72
N LEU A 70 -7.01 1.41 7.26
CA LEU A 70 -7.87 2.27 6.45
C LEU A 70 -8.31 3.55 7.19
N ASP A 71 -8.48 3.47 8.51
CA ASP A 71 -8.76 4.63 9.37
C ASP A 71 -7.56 5.59 9.50
N SER A 72 -6.35 5.10 9.23
CA SER A 72 -5.11 5.88 9.35
C SER A 72 -4.59 6.40 8.00
N MET A 73 -4.95 5.71 6.90
CA MET A 73 -4.59 6.02 5.51
C MET A 73 -5.44 5.22 4.54
N ASN A 74 -5.77 5.79 3.38
CA ASN A 74 -6.56 5.11 2.35
C ASN A 74 -5.66 4.49 1.26
N GLY A 75 -4.67 3.71 1.67
CA GLY A 75 -3.72 3.06 0.77
C GLY A 75 -2.41 3.81 0.61
N VAL A 76 -1.42 3.09 0.08
CA VAL A 76 -0.07 3.61 -0.13
C VAL A 76 0.55 3.02 -1.39
N ASN A 77 1.31 3.84 -2.10
CA ASN A 77 2.20 3.42 -3.18
C ASN A 77 3.58 4.02 -2.92
N LEU A 78 4.50 3.19 -2.41
CA LEU A 78 5.87 3.59 -2.12
C LEU A 78 6.81 2.92 -3.11
N PHE A 79 7.94 3.58 -3.37
CA PHE A 79 9.01 2.99 -4.15
C PHE A 79 8.52 2.58 -5.55
N HIS A 80 7.79 3.47 -6.22
CA HIS A 80 7.20 3.21 -7.55
C HIS A 80 6.44 1.86 -7.65
N GLY A 81 5.74 1.47 -6.59
CA GLY A 81 4.94 0.24 -6.56
C GLY A 81 5.69 -0.99 -6.04
N ASP A 82 6.95 -0.86 -5.65
CA ASP A 82 7.66 -1.96 -4.98
C ASP A 82 7.13 -2.20 -3.55
N PHE A 83 6.35 -1.28 -3.00
CA PHE A 83 5.55 -1.53 -1.80
C PHE A 83 4.20 -0.83 -1.92
N VAL A 84 3.12 -1.60 -1.87
CA VAL A 84 1.76 -1.10 -2.05
C VAL A 84 0.84 -1.68 -0.98
N LEU A 85 0.01 -0.81 -0.41
CA LEU A 85 -1.17 -1.20 0.36
C LEU A 85 -2.41 -0.64 -0.30
N TYR A 86 -3.44 -1.48 -0.37
CA TYR A 86 -4.64 -1.15 -1.08
C TYR A 86 -5.60 -0.35 -0.20
N GLY A 87 -6.17 0.72 -0.78
CA GLY A 87 -7.18 1.57 -0.15
C GLY A 87 -8.57 1.30 -0.72
N LEU A 88 -9.60 1.87 -0.11
CA LEU A 88 -10.97 1.78 -0.62
C LEU A 88 -11.24 2.77 -1.77
N HIS A 89 -10.53 3.90 -1.79
CA HIS A 89 -10.66 4.95 -2.83
C HIS A 89 -12.11 5.31 -3.18
N LEU A 90 -12.96 5.44 -2.16
CA LEU A 90 -14.35 5.81 -2.33
C LEU A 90 -14.46 7.28 -2.74
N SER A 91 -15.45 7.58 -3.57
CA SER A 91 -15.82 8.95 -3.96
C SER A 91 -17.33 9.10 -3.88
N SER A 92 -17.77 10.23 -3.31
CA SER A 92 -19.18 10.62 -3.23
C SER A 92 -19.74 11.15 -4.54
N GLU A 93 -18.87 11.57 -5.46
CA GLU A 93 -19.25 11.92 -6.82
C GLU A 93 -19.22 10.67 -7.72
N PRO A 94 -20.14 10.53 -8.69
CA PRO A 94 -20.08 9.48 -9.68
C PRO A 94 -18.86 9.70 -10.57
N VAL A 95 -17.72 9.16 -10.14
CA VAL A 95 -16.50 9.22 -10.91
C VAL A 95 -16.62 8.21 -12.03
N THR A 96 -16.82 8.68 -13.27
CA THR A 96 -16.67 7.86 -14.48
C THR A 96 -15.20 7.55 -14.80
N LYS A 97 -14.32 7.60 -13.79
CA LYS A 97 -12.86 7.61 -13.88
C LYS A 97 -12.34 7.11 -12.52
N ILE A 98 -11.33 6.28 -12.33
CA ILE A 98 -10.27 5.69 -13.12
C ILE A 98 -9.83 4.52 -12.22
N PHE A 99 -9.51 3.36 -12.80
CA PHE A 99 -8.77 2.28 -12.15
C PHE A 99 -7.65 2.89 -11.27
N MET A 100 -7.86 2.99 -9.95
CA MET A 100 -6.79 3.32 -9.03
C MET A 100 -6.01 2.03 -8.88
N PRO A 101 -4.75 1.94 -9.32
CA PRO A 101 -4.02 0.68 -9.41
C PRO A 101 -3.73 0.04 -8.03
N PHE A 102 -4.26 0.60 -6.96
CA PHE A 102 -4.17 0.15 -5.57
C PHE A 102 -5.55 0.11 -4.88
N SER A 103 -6.63 -0.13 -5.65
CA SER A 103 -8.00 -0.36 -5.15
C SER A 103 -8.17 -1.72 -4.48
N LEU A 104 -8.56 -1.72 -3.21
CA LEU A 104 -8.80 -2.91 -2.42
C LEU A 104 -9.94 -3.75 -3.02
N VAL A 105 -11.01 -3.09 -3.47
CA VAL A 105 -12.16 -3.78 -4.06
C VAL A 105 -11.78 -4.46 -5.38
N ASP A 106 -11.14 -3.71 -6.29
CA ASP A 106 -10.81 -4.22 -7.63
C ASP A 106 -9.80 -5.38 -7.54
N HIS A 107 -8.75 -5.25 -6.73
CA HIS A 107 -7.76 -6.32 -6.56
C HIS A 107 -8.36 -7.57 -5.91
N ASN A 108 -9.29 -7.43 -4.96
CA ASN A 108 -9.95 -8.61 -4.40
C ASN A 108 -10.92 -9.26 -5.41
N ILE A 109 -11.50 -8.52 -6.36
CA ILE A 109 -12.27 -9.09 -7.47
C ILE A 109 -11.33 -9.85 -8.42
N ASP A 110 -10.24 -9.23 -8.86
CA ASP A 110 -9.29 -9.81 -9.81
C ASP A 110 -8.60 -11.06 -9.26
N TYR A 111 -8.28 -11.06 -7.96
CA TYR A 111 -7.62 -12.17 -7.25
C TYR A 111 -8.58 -12.99 -6.40
N ARG A 112 -9.89 -12.97 -6.69
CA ARG A 112 -10.94 -13.63 -5.90
C ARG A 112 -10.62 -15.08 -5.54
N SER A 113 -10.13 -15.86 -6.50
CA SER A 113 -9.79 -17.28 -6.28
C SER A 113 -8.69 -17.45 -5.23
N LEU A 114 -7.71 -16.55 -5.20
CA LEU A 114 -6.63 -16.56 -4.21
C LEU A 114 -7.18 -16.18 -2.82
N CYS A 115 -7.98 -15.12 -2.76
CA CYS A 115 -8.60 -14.64 -1.52
C CYS A 115 -9.51 -15.70 -0.87
N ILE A 116 -10.38 -16.34 -1.66
CA ILE A 116 -11.27 -17.41 -1.20
C ILE A 116 -10.46 -18.62 -0.71
N ARG A 117 -9.42 -19.03 -1.45
CA ARG A 117 -8.58 -20.18 -1.07
C ARG A 117 -7.93 -20.01 0.30
N HIS A 118 -7.58 -18.78 0.65
CA HIS A 118 -6.89 -18.47 1.90
C HIS A 118 -7.80 -17.86 2.98
N GLU A 119 -9.11 -17.73 2.70
CA GLU A 119 -10.07 -17.06 3.58
C GLU A 119 -9.55 -15.70 4.07
N ALA A 120 -9.05 -14.91 3.12
CA ALA A 120 -8.27 -13.70 3.41
C ALA A 120 -8.62 -12.58 2.43
N LEU A 121 -8.43 -11.34 2.87
CA LEU A 121 -8.43 -10.17 2.00
C LEU A 121 -7.03 -9.95 1.44
N LEU A 122 -6.93 -9.71 0.14
CA LEU A 122 -5.72 -9.20 -0.49
C LEU A 122 -5.58 -7.72 -0.14
N VAL A 123 -4.62 -7.37 0.71
CA VAL A 123 -4.47 -6.01 1.26
C VAL A 123 -3.33 -5.22 0.63
N GLY A 124 -2.46 -5.86 -0.15
CA GLY A 124 -1.35 -5.19 -0.78
C GLY A 124 -0.34 -6.15 -1.40
N GLY A 125 0.85 -5.63 -1.64
CA GLY A 125 1.95 -6.37 -2.22
C GLY A 125 3.28 -5.64 -2.09
N TYR A 126 4.36 -6.37 -2.32
CA TYR A 126 5.69 -5.78 -2.40
C TYR A 126 6.55 -6.55 -3.40
N ASN A 127 7.59 -5.87 -3.87
CA ASN A 127 8.61 -6.41 -4.76
C ASN A 127 9.98 -6.28 -4.10
N ILE A 128 10.72 -7.39 -4.06
CA ILE A 128 12.10 -7.40 -3.59
C ILE A 128 12.88 -8.42 -4.41
N GLU A 129 14.09 -8.05 -4.84
CA GLU A 129 14.99 -8.96 -5.58
C GLU A 129 14.32 -9.61 -6.81
N ASN A 130 13.53 -8.83 -7.55
CA ASN A 130 12.75 -9.26 -8.71
C ASN A 130 11.68 -10.34 -8.40
N LYS A 131 11.25 -10.43 -7.14
CA LYS A 131 10.15 -11.28 -6.71
C LYS A 131 9.00 -10.43 -6.20
N GLU A 132 7.84 -10.69 -6.78
CA GLU A 132 6.59 -10.06 -6.37
C GLU A 132 5.83 -10.94 -5.40
N PHE A 133 5.30 -10.31 -4.35
CA PHE A 133 4.51 -10.97 -3.33
C PHE A 133 3.17 -10.27 -3.14
N HIS A 134 2.11 -11.05 -3.01
CA HIS A 134 0.84 -10.61 -2.45
C HIS A 134 0.87 -10.73 -0.93
N ILE A 135 0.23 -9.76 -0.28
CA ILE A 135 -0.03 -9.76 1.16
C ILE A 135 -1.53 -9.98 1.33
N LEU A 136 -1.91 -11.09 1.94
CA LEU A 136 -3.29 -11.31 2.34
C LEU A 136 -3.39 -11.30 3.87
N GLN A 137 -4.48 -10.78 4.40
CA GLN A 137 -4.77 -10.80 5.83
C GLN A 137 -6.07 -11.57 6.07
N ARG A 138 -6.01 -12.56 6.97
CA ARG A 138 -7.18 -13.33 7.40
C ARG A 138 -7.93 -12.56 8.49
N LYS A 139 -9.22 -12.87 8.68
CA LYS A 139 -10.02 -12.32 9.78
C LYS A 139 -9.44 -12.58 11.17
N CYS A 140 -8.72 -13.68 11.36
CA CYS A 140 -8.04 -13.99 12.62
C CYS A 140 -6.77 -13.13 12.85
N GLY A 141 -6.43 -12.23 11.93
CA GLY A 141 -5.28 -11.33 12.02
C GLY A 141 -4.00 -11.87 11.39
N SER A 142 -3.90 -13.19 11.16
CA SER A 142 -2.70 -13.77 10.54
C SER A 142 -2.47 -13.29 9.11
N VAL A 143 -1.21 -13.18 8.70
CA VAL A 143 -0.82 -12.77 7.35
C VAL A 143 -0.49 -13.99 6.50
N VAL A 144 -0.96 -14.00 5.26
CA VAL A 144 -0.55 -14.95 4.23
C VAL A 144 0.25 -14.22 3.19
N LYS A 145 1.52 -14.59 3.06
CA LYS A 145 2.41 -14.11 2.00
C LYS A 145 2.34 -15.09 0.84
N VAL A 146 2.09 -14.59 -0.37
CA VAL A 146 2.04 -15.44 -1.58
C VAL A 146 3.01 -14.89 -2.62
N GLU A 147 3.96 -15.70 -3.07
CA GLU A 147 4.83 -15.34 -4.21
C GLU A 147 4.04 -15.45 -5.53
N LYS A 148 4.00 -14.39 -6.34
CA LYS A 148 3.14 -14.33 -7.52
C LYS A 148 3.48 -15.35 -8.59
N SER A 149 4.78 -15.59 -8.82
CA SER A 149 5.27 -16.46 -9.90
C SER A 149 5.03 -17.94 -9.61
N THR A 150 5.13 -18.34 -8.35
CA THR A 150 5.03 -19.75 -7.93
C THR A 150 3.70 -20.09 -7.26
N LEU A 151 2.92 -19.06 -6.87
CA LEU A 151 1.73 -19.17 -6.03
C LEU A 151 2.00 -19.89 -4.69
N LYS A 152 3.27 -19.96 -4.27
CA LYS A 152 3.64 -20.54 -2.98
C LYS A 152 3.17 -19.60 -1.87
N ALA A 153 2.33 -20.13 -1.00
CA ALA A 153 1.78 -19.42 0.15
C ALA A 153 2.51 -19.81 1.44
N GLU A 154 2.73 -18.83 2.30
CA GLU A 154 3.29 -19.01 3.65
C GLU A 154 2.41 -18.25 4.64
N ILE A 155 1.93 -18.94 5.67
CA ILE A 155 1.22 -18.32 6.79
C ILE A 155 2.27 -17.83 7.78
N ILE A 156 2.18 -16.57 8.17
CA ILE A 156 3.13 -15.90 9.03
C ILE A 156 2.37 -15.39 10.26
N ASN A 157 2.94 -15.59 11.44
CA ASN A 157 2.28 -15.29 12.73
C ASN A 157 2.65 -13.97 13.45
N PRO A 158 3.33 -12.96 12.88
CA PRO A 158 3.41 -11.63 13.49
C PRO A 158 2.09 -10.87 13.28
N THR A 159 1.97 -9.69 13.91
CA THR A 159 0.90 -8.76 13.54
C THR A 159 1.11 -8.26 12.11
N LEU A 160 0.05 -7.73 11.49
CA LEU A 160 0.15 -7.18 10.15
C LEU A 160 1.18 -6.04 10.13
N GLU A 161 1.14 -5.14 11.09
CA GLU A 161 1.99 -3.96 11.18
C GLU A 161 3.47 -4.34 11.32
N GLN A 162 3.79 -5.33 12.16
CA GLN A 162 5.15 -5.86 12.28
C GLN A 162 5.63 -6.44 10.94
N PHE A 163 4.77 -7.21 10.26
CA PHE A 163 5.10 -7.75 8.95
C PHE A 163 5.30 -6.62 7.91
N LEU A 164 4.43 -5.62 7.88
CA LEU A 164 4.49 -4.51 6.95
C LEU A 164 5.73 -3.65 7.16
N GLU A 165 6.05 -3.31 8.41
CA GLU A 165 7.27 -2.58 8.78
C GLU A 165 8.52 -3.34 8.32
N GLU A 166 8.61 -4.64 8.63
CA GLU A 166 9.75 -5.47 8.22
C GLU A 166 9.90 -5.51 6.68
N ARG A 167 8.80 -5.60 5.93
CA ARG A 167 8.84 -5.61 4.46
C ARG A 167 9.17 -4.24 3.89
N LEU A 168 8.62 -3.16 4.45
CA LEU A 168 8.93 -1.81 4.00
C LEU A 168 10.42 -1.52 4.19
N LEU A 169 10.98 -1.83 5.36
CA LEU A 169 12.40 -1.65 5.65
C LEU A 169 13.29 -2.41 4.67
N ARG A 170 12.91 -3.65 4.33
CA ARG A 170 13.64 -4.46 3.34
C ARG A 170 13.58 -3.85 1.92
N VAL A 171 12.42 -3.36 1.50
CA VAL A 171 12.28 -2.68 0.19
C VAL A 171 13.12 -1.40 0.17
N ALA A 172 13.00 -0.56 1.21
CA ALA A 172 13.75 0.68 1.37
C ALA A 172 15.28 0.46 1.36
N SER A 173 15.73 -0.65 1.94
CA SER A 173 17.15 -1.03 2.03
C SER A 173 17.66 -1.81 0.82
N SER A 174 16.81 -2.08 -0.19
CA SER A 174 17.25 -2.77 -1.40
C SER A 174 18.29 -1.95 -2.18
N GLU A 175 19.20 -2.63 -2.88
CA GLU A 175 20.26 -1.98 -3.66
C GLU A 175 19.71 -0.92 -4.63
N LYS A 176 18.56 -1.24 -5.27
CA LYS A 176 17.83 -0.34 -6.16
C LYS A 176 17.51 1.00 -5.47
N TRP A 177 16.86 0.97 -4.32
CA TRP A 177 16.37 2.18 -3.65
C TRP A 177 17.46 2.93 -2.89
N VAL A 178 18.45 2.21 -2.34
CA VAL A 178 19.65 2.83 -1.78
C VAL A 178 20.43 3.60 -2.86
N ARG A 179 20.55 3.06 -4.07
CA ARG A 179 21.19 3.75 -5.20
C ARG A 179 20.42 5.01 -5.58
N ILE A 180 19.11 4.90 -5.79
CA ILE A 180 18.24 6.06 -6.14
C ILE A 180 18.32 7.15 -5.07
N TYR A 181 18.27 6.79 -3.79
CA TYR A 181 18.39 7.75 -2.70
C TYR A 181 19.72 8.53 -2.75
N LYS A 182 20.83 7.84 -3.04
CA LYS A 182 22.16 8.47 -3.16
C LYS A 182 22.23 9.41 -4.36
N GLU A 183 21.67 9.00 -5.51
CA GLU A 183 21.60 9.83 -6.71
C GLU A 183 20.79 11.11 -6.46
N LEU A 184 19.63 11.00 -5.83
CA LEU A 184 18.81 12.16 -5.45
C LEU A 184 19.53 13.07 -4.44
N SER A 185 20.24 12.48 -3.47
CA SER A 185 21.02 13.23 -2.48
C SER A 185 22.20 14.01 -3.09
N ALA A 186 22.79 13.51 -4.18
CA ALA A 186 23.91 14.17 -4.85
C ALA A 186 23.47 15.26 -5.85
N ALA A 187 22.20 15.26 -6.25
CA ALA A 187 21.64 16.19 -7.22
C ALA A 187 21.00 17.46 -6.60
N GLY A 188 20.81 17.47 -5.27
CA GLY A 188 20.31 18.60 -4.48
C GLY A 188 21.44 19.39 -3.84
#